data_AF-A0A1C5YIC1-F1
#
_entry.id   AF-A0A1C5YIC1-F1
#
_cell.length_a   1.000
_cell.length_b   1.000
_cell.length_c   1.000
_cell.angle_alpha   90.00
_cell.angle_beta   90.00
_cell.angle_gamma   90.00
#
_symmetry.space_group_name_H-M   'P 1'
#
loop_
_entity.id
_entity.type
_entity.pdbx_description
1 polymer ?
#
loop_
_entity_poly.entity_id
_entity_poly.type
_entity_poly.pdbx_seq_one_letter_code
_entity_poly.pdbx_strand_id
1 'polypeptide(L)'
;MPLFLCDREFVSDQRWRVDMNEFYEELKKVLDLSDGDVWTETVLCGKDAGKKRILSGIFAQDEEQNERPDEKKKENREKSGCEGKSRIFRERIGRIPRLVICGGGHVSAAATKLGKMLGFEVTVLEDRPKFADHVRKAGADNVICAPFKEGLAKIGGDSDTWFVIVTRGHRYDAECLEIIVEKQNAYIGMMGSKRRVAIVKDQLEKKGIDREDLERVHTPIGLKIKAETPEEIAVSIMAEIIEVKNSREKAGGYSKELSEKLFEKKNDTKESFKEPSLKKVLATIVSRKGSAPRSVGTKMLIMEDGSITGTIGGGCVESEVMQKALLMMRKGEPVFQLCKVDMTADDAEEEGMVCGGVVEVMLEMI
;
A
#
# COMPACT_ATOMS: atom_id res chain seq x y z
N MET A 1 -6.68 2.25 9.72
CA MET A 1 -7.29 2.83 8.51
C MET A 1 -6.47 4.09 8.22
N PRO A 2 -6.57 4.74 7.04
CA PRO A 2 -6.35 6.18 7.07
C PRO A 2 -7.29 6.74 8.15
N LEU A 3 -6.70 7.17 9.26
CA LEU A 3 -7.44 7.55 10.44
C LEU A 3 -7.87 8.99 10.23
N PHE A 4 -9.17 9.20 10.15
CA PHE A 4 -9.73 10.50 10.48
C PHE A 4 -9.49 10.73 11.96
N LEU A 5 -8.42 11.44 12.27
CA LEU A 5 -8.26 12.07 13.58
C LEU A 5 -9.16 13.29 13.57
N CYS A 6 -10.46 13.06 13.76
CA CYS A 6 -11.33 14.12 14.24
C CYS A 6 -11.01 14.32 15.73
N ASP A 7 -10.94 15.58 16.16
CA ASP A 7 -10.80 16.02 17.56
C ASP A 7 -9.38 16.19 18.13
N ARG A 8 -8.32 16.34 17.31
CA ARG A 8 -7.05 16.89 17.81
C ARG A 8 -7.01 18.42 17.63
N GLU A 9 -6.57 19.13 18.67
CA GLU A 9 -6.10 20.51 18.51
C GLU A 9 -4.90 20.50 17.57
N PHE A 10 -4.96 21.30 16.50
CA PHE A 10 -3.77 21.59 15.71
C PHE A 10 -2.79 22.36 16.60
N VAL A 11 -1.78 21.66 17.11
CA VAL A 11 -0.65 22.29 17.81
C VAL A 11 0.40 22.59 16.75
N SER A 12 0.51 23.86 16.39
CA SER A 12 1.58 24.37 15.53
C SER A 12 2.94 24.11 16.17
N ASP A 13 3.74 23.24 15.56
CA ASP A 13 5.15 23.03 15.90
C ASP A 13 6.03 23.07 14.64
N GLN A 14 7.36 22.99 14.81
CA GLN A 14 8.33 23.01 13.70
C GLN A 14 8.29 21.76 12.79
N ARG A 15 7.46 20.76 13.10
CA ARG A 15 7.38 19.50 12.33
C ARG A 15 6.38 19.61 11.17
N TRP A 16 5.50 20.61 11.19
CA TRP A 16 4.60 20.90 10.08
C TRP A 16 5.30 21.66 8.96
N ARG A 17 5.32 21.08 7.77
CA ARG A 17 5.82 21.67 6.53
C ARG A 17 4.70 22.41 5.81
N VAL A 18 5.04 23.59 5.27
CA VAL A 18 4.17 24.41 4.41
C VAL A 18 4.57 24.26 2.95
N ASP A 19 5.86 24.07 2.68
CA ASP A 19 6.38 23.81 1.34
C ASP A 19 6.21 22.32 0.99
N MET A 20 5.44 22.05 -0.07
CA MET A 20 5.16 20.69 -0.54
C MET A 20 6.41 20.02 -1.13
N ASN A 21 7.29 20.76 -1.80
CA ASN A 21 8.51 20.19 -2.37
C ASN A 21 9.46 19.73 -1.26
N GLU A 22 9.68 20.56 -0.24
CA GLU A 22 10.49 20.17 0.93
C GLU A 22 9.92 18.92 1.62
N PHE A 23 8.59 18.85 1.77
CA PHE A 23 7.93 17.69 2.36
C PHE A 23 8.17 16.40 1.55
N TYR A 24 7.99 16.43 0.23
CA TYR A 24 8.16 15.24 -0.61
C TYR A 24 9.62 14.81 -0.74
N GLU A 25 10.58 15.75 -0.72
CA GLU A 25 12.00 15.43 -0.65
C GLU A 25 12.39 14.76 0.67
N GLU A 26 11.86 15.25 1.80
CA GLU A 26 12.07 14.64 3.11
C GLU A 26 11.40 13.26 3.20
N LEU A 27 10.17 13.13 2.68
CA LEU A 27 9.45 11.86 2.66
C LEU A 27 10.22 10.79 1.89
N LYS A 28 10.80 11.14 0.73
CA LYS A 28 11.66 10.22 -0.04
C LYS A 28 12.83 9.69 0.82
N LYS A 29 13.56 10.60 1.48
CA LYS A 29 14.70 10.24 2.33
C LYS A 29 14.28 9.31 3.48
N VAL A 30 13.15 9.59 4.12
CA VAL A 30 12.62 8.76 5.21
C VAL A 30 12.18 7.39 4.68
N LEU A 31 11.53 7.32 3.52
CA LEU A 31 11.13 6.04 2.92
C LEU A 31 12.33 5.17 2.54
N ASP A 32 13.42 5.78 2.05
CA ASP A 32 14.64 5.08 1.64
C ASP A 32 15.47 4.57 2.84
N LEU A 33 15.39 5.24 4.00
CA LEU A 33 16.22 4.96 5.18
C LEU A 33 15.51 4.24 6.33
N SER A 34 14.19 4.32 6.39
CA SER A 34 13.43 3.71 7.48
C SER A 34 13.35 2.20 7.31
N ASP A 35 13.40 1.45 8.40
CA ASP A 35 13.07 0.02 8.40
C ASP A 35 11.59 -0.23 8.78
N GLY A 36 10.96 0.70 9.50
CA GLY A 36 9.58 0.59 10.00
C GLY A 36 8.55 1.42 9.22
N ASP A 37 7.30 1.40 9.70
CA ASP A 37 6.19 2.13 9.10
C ASP A 37 6.43 3.65 9.12
N VAL A 38 6.15 4.27 7.98
CA VAL A 38 6.15 5.73 7.79
C VAL A 38 4.72 6.18 7.68
N TRP A 39 4.34 7.19 8.44
CA TRP A 39 3.03 7.81 8.40
C TRP A 39 3.15 9.27 8.01
N THR A 40 2.12 9.79 7.37
CA THR A 40 2.00 11.22 7.08
C THR A 40 0.68 11.73 7.62
N GLU A 41 0.66 13.00 7.98
CA GLU A 41 -0.55 13.71 8.34
C GLU A 41 -0.69 14.97 7.51
N THR A 42 -1.92 15.28 7.12
CA THR A 42 -2.26 16.48 6.35
C THR A 42 -3.45 17.19 7.00
N VAL A 43 -3.32 18.49 7.23
CA VAL A 43 -4.47 19.32 7.66
C VAL A 43 -5.37 19.57 6.46
N LEU A 44 -6.63 19.16 6.56
CA LEU A 44 -7.58 19.23 5.44
C LEU A 44 -8.39 20.53 5.40
N CYS A 45 -8.52 21.26 6.52
CA CYS A 45 -9.36 22.46 6.58
C CYS A 45 -8.83 23.52 7.56
N GLY A 46 -9.37 24.73 7.45
CA GLY A 46 -8.99 25.88 8.28
C GLY A 46 -7.77 26.63 7.73
N LYS A 47 -7.26 27.58 8.52
CA LYS A 47 -6.13 28.45 8.16
C LYS A 47 -4.82 27.69 7.87
N ASP A 48 -4.73 26.47 8.37
CA ASP A 48 -3.55 25.60 8.30
C ASP A 48 -3.69 24.50 7.23
N ALA A 49 -4.74 24.56 6.40
CA ALA A 49 -5.00 23.57 5.35
C ALA A 49 -3.80 23.40 4.41
N GLY A 50 -3.45 22.16 4.10
CA GLY A 50 -2.29 21.79 3.29
C GLY A 50 -0.99 21.61 4.05
N LYS A 51 -0.91 21.98 5.35
CA LYS A 51 0.27 21.65 6.15
C LYS A 51 0.39 20.14 6.33
N LYS A 52 1.62 19.63 6.19
CA LYS A 52 1.92 18.19 6.33
C LYS A 52 3.02 17.91 7.34
N ARG A 53 3.03 16.71 7.93
CA ARG A 53 4.17 16.20 8.70
C ARG A 53 4.38 14.71 8.50
N ILE A 54 5.61 14.26 8.74
CA ILE A 54 6.02 12.86 8.67
C ILE A 54 6.16 12.33 10.10
N LEU A 55 5.65 11.12 10.35
CA LEU A 55 5.80 10.39 11.59
C LEU A 55 6.50 9.06 11.25
N SER A 56 7.65 8.78 11.88
CA SER A 56 8.39 7.53 11.69
C SER A 56 8.96 7.03 13.03
N GLY A 57 9.17 5.72 13.15
CA GLY A 57 9.74 5.10 14.35
C GLY A 57 8.79 5.05 15.55
N ILE A 58 9.34 5.13 16.78
CA ILE A 58 8.61 4.99 18.07
C ILE A 58 7.42 5.96 18.19
N PHE A 59 7.49 7.13 17.55
CA PHE A 59 6.41 8.12 17.53
C PHE A 59 5.11 7.60 16.87
N ALA A 60 5.18 6.61 15.98
CA ALA A 60 3.99 5.97 15.42
C ALA A 60 3.32 5.02 16.43
N GLN A 61 4.10 4.35 17.27
CA GLN A 61 3.64 3.33 18.23
C GLN A 61 3.04 3.95 19.52
N ASP A 62 3.63 5.04 20.03
CA ASP A 62 3.13 5.73 21.23
C ASP A 62 1.76 6.39 21.01
N GLU A 63 1.43 6.74 19.77
CA GLU A 63 0.10 7.27 19.42
C GLU A 63 -0.89 6.18 19.00
N GLU A 64 -0.44 5.09 18.34
CA GLU A 64 -1.30 3.93 18.01
C GLU A 64 -1.91 3.25 19.25
N GLN A 65 -1.15 3.13 20.35
CA GLN A 65 -1.67 2.52 21.59
C GLN A 65 -2.77 3.35 22.26
N ASN A 66 -2.77 4.67 22.05
CA ASN A 66 -3.79 5.58 22.59
C ASN A 66 -5.04 5.74 21.67
N GLU A 67 -5.05 5.10 20.50
CA GLU A 67 -5.98 5.45 19.41
C GLU A 67 -6.83 4.29 18.86
N ARG A 68 -6.83 3.09 19.45
CA ARG A 68 -7.80 2.05 19.05
C ARG A 68 -9.23 2.58 19.26
N PRO A 69 -10.04 2.81 18.20
CA PRO A 69 -11.38 3.32 18.37
C PRO A 69 -12.27 2.19 18.89
N ASP A 70 -12.97 2.43 20.00
CA ASP A 70 -14.11 1.61 20.42
C ASP A 70 -15.09 1.49 19.24
N GLU A 71 -15.31 0.28 18.73
CA GLU A 71 -16.18 -0.01 17.58
C GLU A 71 -17.61 0.54 17.74
N LYS A 72 -18.04 0.83 18.98
CA LYS A 72 -19.36 1.36 19.34
C LYS A 72 -19.56 2.86 19.08
N LYS A 73 -18.53 3.63 18.70
CA LYS A 73 -18.66 5.10 18.47
C LYS A 73 -18.89 5.52 17.01
N LYS A 74 -19.03 4.57 16.06
CA LYS A 74 -19.18 4.87 14.62
C LYS A 74 -20.49 5.57 14.24
N GLU A 75 -21.58 5.39 15.00
CA GLU A 75 -22.92 5.83 14.55
C GLU A 75 -23.31 7.28 14.90
N ASN A 76 -22.59 7.99 15.79
CA ASN A 76 -23.05 9.28 16.32
C ASN A 76 -22.28 10.53 15.84
N ARG A 77 -21.44 10.44 14.81
CA ARG A 77 -20.54 11.55 14.38
C ARG A 77 -21.14 12.53 13.36
N GLU A 78 -22.43 12.45 13.03
CA GLU A 78 -23.02 13.18 11.89
C GLU A 78 -23.70 14.54 12.21
N LYS A 79 -23.64 15.07 13.44
CA LYS A 79 -24.24 16.38 13.74
C LYS A 79 -23.46 17.22 14.74
N SER A 80 -22.44 17.95 14.26
CA SER A 80 -22.04 19.23 14.88
C SER A 80 -21.17 20.03 13.90
N GLY A 81 -21.55 21.28 13.65
CA GLY A 81 -20.77 22.24 12.87
C GLY A 81 -19.35 22.38 13.40
N CYS A 82 -18.38 22.41 12.49
CA CYS A 82 -16.97 22.59 12.81
C CYS A 82 -16.63 24.09 12.89
N GLU A 83 -17.02 24.74 13.99
CA GLU A 83 -16.34 25.96 14.42
C GLU A 83 -15.22 25.54 15.38
N GLY A 84 -13.97 25.57 14.90
CA GLY A 84 -12.76 25.42 15.73
C GLY A 84 -12.02 24.07 15.71
N LYS A 85 -12.50 23.04 15.01
CA LYS A 85 -11.82 21.72 14.93
C LYS A 85 -11.19 21.46 13.56
N SER A 86 -9.88 21.22 13.52
CA SER A 86 -9.14 20.87 12.30
C SER A 86 -9.39 19.40 11.92
N ARG A 87 -9.70 19.13 10.64
CA ARG A 87 -9.76 17.77 10.09
C ARG A 87 -8.35 17.35 9.68
N ILE A 88 -7.82 16.25 10.24
CA ILE A 88 -6.50 15.72 9.87
C ILE A 88 -6.69 14.39 9.12
N PHE A 89 -6.04 14.28 7.95
CA PHE A 89 -5.89 13.04 7.20
C PHE A 89 -4.57 12.38 7.55
N ARG A 90 -4.62 11.27 8.26
CA ARG A 90 -3.44 10.43 8.53
C ARG A 90 -3.42 9.24 7.57
N GLU A 91 -2.30 8.99 6.90
CA GLU A 91 -2.10 7.79 6.08
C GLU A 91 -0.76 7.13 6.39
N ARG A 92 -0.73 5.79 6.43
CA ARG A 92 0.53 5.02 6.37
C ARG A 92 1.02 5.08 4.94
N ILE A 93 2.29 5.36 4.70
CA ILE A 93 2.91 5.31 3.39
C ILE A 93 3.52 3.92 3.20
N GLY A 94 2.78 3.06 2.51
CA GLY A 94 3.18 1.71 2.14
C GLY A 94 4.27 1.74 1.07
N ARG A 95 5.20 0.81 1.19
CA ARG A 95 6.26 0.58 0.21
C ARG A 95 5.74 -0.26 -0.95
N ILE A 96 6.57 -0.43 -1.98
CA ILE A 96 6.31 -1.42 -3.02
C ILE A 96 6.18 -2.79 -2.33
N PRO A 97 5.04 -3.49 -2.49
CA PRO A 97 4.81 -4.73 -1.76
C PRO A 97 5.78 -5.81 -2.25
N ARG A 98 6.43 -6.49 -1.31
CA ARG A 98 7.42 -7.53 -1.62
C ARG A 98 6.80 -8.90 -1.47
N LEU A 99 6.81 -9.71 -2.52
CA LEU A 99 6.36 -11.10 -2.48
C LEU A 99 7.58 -12.01 -2.36
N VAL A 100 7.72 -12.67 -1.21
CA VAL A 100 8.82 -13.59 -0.92
C VAL A 100 8.28 -15.03 -1.01
N ILE A 101 8.71 -15.77 -2.03
CA ILE A 101 8.27 -17.13 -2.29
C ILE A 101 9.36 -18.13 -1.88
N CYS A 102 9.04 -19.02 -0.92
CA CYS A 102 9.90 -20.14 -0.54
C CYS A 102 9.54 -21.37 -1.38
N GLY A 103 10.41 -21.71 -2.32
CA GLY A 103 10.26 -22.78 -3.31
C GLY A 103 10.13 -22.21 -4.72
N GLY A 104 10.80 -22.83 -5.68
CA GLY A 104 10.82 -22.46 -7.11
C GLY A 104 10.11 -23.46 -8.02
N GLY A 105 9.08 -24.14 -7.51
CA GLY A 105 8.28 -25.12 -8.27
C GLY A 105 7.42 -24.48 -9.37
N HIS A 106 6.61 -25.31 -10.06
CA HIS A 106 5.71 -24.83 -11.13
C HIS A 106 4.68 -23.81 -10.62
N VAL A 107 4.09 -24.05 -9.43
CA VAL A 107 3.20 -23.10 -8.77
C VAL A 107 3.90 -21.77 -8.52
N SER A 108 5.14 -21.79 -8.00
CA SER A 108 5.92 -20.59 -7.75
C SER A 108 6.21 -19.79 -9.01
N ALA A 109 6.50 -20.46 -10.13
CA ALA A 109 6.74 -19.79 -11.41
C ALA A 109 5.46 -19.07 -11.92
N ALA A 110 4.29 -19.71 -11.78
CA ALA A 110 3.01 -19.08 -12.11
C ALA A 110 2.68 -17.91 -11.17
N ALA A 111 2.86 -18.10 -9.85
CA ALA A 111 2.66 -17.06 -8.84
C ALA A 111 3.61 -15.87 -9.03
N THR A 112 4.85 -16.12 -9.47
CA THR A 112 5.83 -15.07 -9.81
C THR A 112 5.27 -14.16 -10.90
N LYS A 113 4.77 -14.72 -12.02
CA LYS A 113 4.21 -13.94 -13.12
C LYS A 113 3.02 -13.09 -12.68
N LEU A 114 2.10 -13.68 -11.90
CA LEU A 114 0.94 -12.96 -11.38
C LEU A 114 1.35 -11.88 -10.37
N GLY A 115 2.30 -12.17 -9.48
CA GLY A 115 2.86 -11.21 -8.53
C GLY A 115 3.45 -9.98 -9.23
N LYS A 116 4.26 -10.20 -10.26
CA LYS A 116 4.81 -9.13 -11.12
C LYS A 116 3.70 -8.31 -11.78
N MET A 117 2.70 -8.98 -12.36
CA MET A 117 1.55 -8.32 -12.99
C MET A 117 0.75 -7.46 -12.00
N LEU A 118 0.70 -7.86 -10.72
CA LEU A 118 0.02 -7.14 -9.64
C LEU A 118 0.90 -6.09 -8.95
N GLY A 119 2.09 -5.82 -9.49
CA GLY A 119 3.00 -4.77 -9.01
C GLY A 119 3.82 -5.15 -7.77
N PHE A 120 3.97 -6.44 -7.47
CA PHE A 120 4.89 -6.89 -6.43
C PHE A 120 6.33 -6.91 -6.95
N GLU A 121 7.28 -6.60 -6.06
CA GLU A 121 8.66 -7.02 -6.22
C GLU A 121 8.80 -8.46 -5.74
N VAL A 122 9.20 -9.38 -6.62
CA VAL A 122 9.16 -10.81 -6.35
C VAL A 122 10.55 -11.37 -6.08
N THR A 123 10.76 -11.88 -4.87
CA THR A 123 11.97 -12.61 -4.47
C THR A 123 11.63 -14.09 -4.31
N VAL A 124 12.38 -14.99 -4.94
CA VAL A 124 12.19 -16.45 -4.80
C VAL A 124 13.42 -17.09 -4.16
N LEU A 125 13.20 -17.91 -3.13
CA LEU A 125 14.22 -18.78 -2.53
C LEU A 125 14.04 -20.20 -3.03
N GLU A 126 15.12 -20.82 -3.50
CA GLU A 126 15.09 -22.19 -4.00
C GLU A 126 16.47 -22.82 -3.87
N ASP A 127 16.56 -23.99 -3.26
CA ASP A 127 17.85 -24.66 -2.99
C ASP A 127 18.34 -25.52 -4.17
N ARG A 128 17.51 -25.72 -5.20
CA ARG A 128 17.85 -26.49 -6.41
C ARG A 128 18.11 -25.57 -7.61
N PRO A 129 19.33 -25.56 -8.17
CA PRO A 129 19.70 -24.66 -9.28
C PRO A 129 18.74 -24.65 -10.47
N LYS A 130 18.28 -25.83 -10.91
CA LYS A 130 17.33 -25.96 -12.03
C LYS A 130 16.02 -25.22 -11.80
N PHE A 131 15.50 -25.25 -10.57
CA PHE A 131 14.24 -24.58 -10.22
C PHE A 131 14.46 -23.09 -9.98
N ALA A 132 15.62 -22.69 -9.47
CA ALA A 132 16.02 -21.29 -9.41
C ALA A 132 16.06 -20.65 -10.81
N ASP A 133 16.62 -21.34 -11.81
CA ASP A 133 16.62 -20.86 -13.19
C ASP A 133 15.22 -20.78 -13.81
N HIS A 134 14.33 -21.69 -13.42
CA HIS A 134 12.94 -21.67 -13.88
C HIS A 134 12.20 -20.42 -13.44
N VAL A 135 12.33 -20.01 -12.18
CA VAL A 135 11.68 -18.80 -11.67
C VAL A 135 12.34 -17.51 -12.15
N ARG A 136 13.65 -17.51 -12.44
CA ARG A 136 14.31 -16.40 -13.16
C ARG A 136 13.65 -16.18 -14.51
N LYS A 137 13.44 -17.24 -15.28
CA LYS A 137 12.75 -17.18 -16.58
C LYS A 137 11.27 -16.77 -16.46
N ALA A 138 10.65 -17.00 -15.31
CA ALA A 138 9.30 -16.54 -15.02
C ALA A 138 9.22 -15.04 -14.68
N GLY A 139 10.36 -14.35 -14.51
CA GLY A 139 10.42 -12.91 -14.28
C GLY A 139 10.56 -12.50 -12.81
N ALA A 140 11.05 -13.38 -11.93
CA ALA A 140 11.39 -12.99 -10.56
C ALA A 140 12.47 -11.88 -10.56
N ASP A 141 12.29 -10.87 -9.71
CA ASP A 141 13.23 -9.76 -9.57
C ASP A 141 14.54 -10.23 -8.93
N ASN A 142 14.41 -11.04 -7.87
CA ASN A 142 15.54 -11.59 -7.13
C ASN A 142 15.36 -13.11 -6.96
N VAL A 143 16.44 -13.87 -7.14
CA VAL A 143 16.43 -15.33 -6.92
C VAL A 143 17.63 -15.75 -6.07
N ILE A 144 17.34 -16.18 -4.84
CA ILE A 144 18.33 -16.66 -3.89
C ILE A 144 18.42 -18.18 -4.02
N CYS A 145 19.47 -18.64 -4.70
CA CYS A 145 19.75 -20.06 -4.85
C CYS A 145 20.62 -20.57 -3.68
N ALA A 146 19.99 -20.89 -2.55
CA ALA A 146 20.67 -21.32 -1.32
C ALA A 146 19.72 -22.18 -0.45
N PRO A 147 20.24 -22.90 0.56
CA PRO A 147 19.38 -23.51 1.58
C PRO A 147 18.42 -22.48 2.19
N PHE A 148 17.16 -22.89 2.47
CA PHE A 148 16.10 -21.96 2.90
C PHE A 148 16.49 -21.15 4.13
N LYS A 149 17.10 -21.80 5.13
CA LYS A 149 17.58 -21.12 6.35
C LYS A 149 18.58 -20.00 6.06
N GLU A 150 19.57 -20.27 5.22
CA GLU A 150 20.60 -19.28 4.85
C GLU A 150 20.04 -18.16 3.98
N GLY A 151 19.12 -18.49 3.08
CA GLY A 151 18.45 -17.52 2.23
C GLY A 151 17.54 -16.59 3.01
N LEU A 152 16.70 -17.13 3.90
CA LEU A 152 15.77 -16.36 4.73
C LEU A 152 16.49 -15.51 5.78
N ALA A 153 17.69 -15.91 6.22
CA ALA A 153 18.52 -15.07 7.09
C ALA A 153 18.91 -13.74 6.43
N LYS A 154 18.98 -13.68 5.09
CA LYS A 154 19.32 -12.48 4.31
C LYS A 154 18.09 -11.62 3.98
N ILE A 155 16.89 -12.12 4.27
CA ILE A 155 15.63 -11.43 3.97
C ILE A 155 15.04 -10.91 5.27
N GLY A 156 15.04 -9.59 5.44
CA GLY A 156 14.23 -8.93 6.46
C GLY A 156 12.73 -9.04 6.14
N GLY A 157 11.90 -8.76 7.13
CA GLY A 157 10.46 -8.62 6.93
C GLY A 157 9.99 -7.27 7.42
N ASP A 158 8.95 -6.73 6.78
CA ASP A 158 8.26 -5.50 7.16
C ASP A 158 6.74 -5.67 6.98
N SER A 159 5.98 -4.62 7.30
CA SER A 159 4.51 -4.57 7.18
C SER A 159 3.97 -4.73 5.75
N ASP A 160 4.85 -4.65 4.73
CA ASP A 160 4.58 -4.76 3.30
C ASP A 160 5.22 -6.02 2.66
N THR A 161 5.73 -6.96 3.49
CA THR A 161 6.35 -8.22 3.04
C THR A 161 5.39 -9.40 3.13
N TRP A 162 5.16 -10.07 2.00
CA TRP A 162 4.19 -11.15 1.82
C TRP A 162 4.94 -12.47 1.62
N PHE A 163 4.87 -13.37 2.60
CA PHE A 163 5.54 -14.66 2.52
C PHE A 163 4.61 -15.75 1.99
N VAL A 164 5.10 -16.50 1.00
CA VAL A 164 4.42 -17.66 0.40
C VAL A 164 5.32 -18.89 0.49
N ILE A 165 4.89 -19.88 1.27
CA ILE A 165 5.64 -21.12 1.50
C ILE A 165 5.05 -22.22 0.62
N VAL A 166 5.76 -22.55 -0.45
CA VAL A 166 5.38 -23.53 -1.50
C VAL A 166 6.56 -24.43 -1.82
N THR A 167 7.19 -24.98 -0.78
CA THR A 167 8.44 -25.74 -0.91
C THR A 167 8.21 -27.13 -1.49
N ARG A 168 9.30 -27.89 -1.67
CA ARG A 168 9.29 -29.28 -2.17
C ARG A 168 8.89 -30.34 -1.12
N GLY A 169 8.54 -29.96 0.10
CA GLY A 169 8.06 -30.91 1.09
C GLY A 169 8.01 -30.40 2.52
N HIS A 170 7.24 -31.11 3.35
CA HIS A 170 6.87 -30.73 4.71
C HIS A 170 8.04 -30.34 5.62
N ARG A 171 9.21 -31.00 5.49
CA ARG A 171 10.41 -30.65 6.26
C ARG A 171 10.86 -29.21 6.00
N TYR A 172 10.87 -28.79 4.73
CA TYR A 172 11.30 -27.45 4.33
C TYR A 172 10.23 -26.41 4.61
N ASP A 173 8.94 -26.78 4.57
CA ASP A 173 7.86 -25.87 4.99
C ASP A 173 7.98 -25.51 6.48
N ALA A 174 8.26 -26.50 7.34
CA ALA A 174 8.48 -26.26 8.76
C ALA A 174 9.70 -25.37 9.03
N GLU A 175 10.82 -25.62 8.32
CA GLU A 175 12.04 -24.79 8.41
C GLU A 175 11.78 -23.35 7.98
N CYS A 176 11.04 -23.13 6.89
CA CYS A 176 10.69 -21.79 6.43
C CYS A 176 9.76 -21.09 7.42
N LEU A 177 8.72 -21.79 7.90
CA LEU A 177 7.73 -21.20 8.79
C LEU A 177 8.34 -20.81 10.14
N GLU A 178 9.22 -21.65 10.70
CA GLU A 178 9.96 -21.36 11.94
C GLU A 178 10.71 -20.04 11.88
N ILE A 179 11.31 -19.70 10.72
CA ILE A 179 12.07 -18.46 10.54
C ILE A 179 11.17 -17.27 10.18
N ILE A 180 10.12 -17.51 9.39
CA ILE A 180 9.25 -16.45 8.85
C ILE A 180 8.31 -15.91 9.92
N VAL A 181 7.80 -16.76 10.81
CA VAL A 181 6.82 -16.38 11.84
C VAL A 181 7.38 -15.32 12.80
N GLU A 182 8.70 -15.32 13.05
CA GLU A 182 9.38 -14.32 13.89
C GLU A 182 9.65 -12.99 13.18
N LYS A 183 9.46 -12.92 11.85
CA LYS A 183 9.69 -11.70 11.07
C LYS A 183 8.41 -10.87 11.01
N GLN A 184 8.56 -9.55 11.02
CA GLN A 184 7.46 -8.67 10.66
C GLN A 184 6.99 -9.00 9.24
N ASN A 185 5.68 -9.07 9.04
CA ASN A 185 5.10 -9.47 7.75
C ASN A 185 3.71 -8.90 7.55
N ALA A 186 3.32 -8.85 6.27
CA ALA A 186 1.98 -8.53 5.82
C ALA A 186 1.04 -9.73 5.85
N TYR A 187 1.59 -10.91 5.61
CA TYR A 187 0.89 -12.14 5.32
C TYR A 187 1.88 -13.31 5.32
N ILE A 188 1.43 -14.45 5.82
CA ILE A 188 2.10 -15.74 5.67
C ILE A 188 1.08 -16.74 5.14
N GLY A 189 1.34 -17.26 3.95
CA GLY A 189 0.57 -18.35 3.36
C GLY A 189 1.43 -19.60 3.23
N MET A 190 0.90 -20.75 3.61
CA MET A 190 1.61 -22.02 3.49
C MET A 190 0.79 -23.07 2.74
N MET A 191 1.42 -23.69 1.75
CA MET A 191 0.85 -24.80 1.00
C MET A 191 0.92 -26.09 1.81
N GLY A 192 -0.21 -26.76 1.92
CA GLY A 192 -0.32 -28.05 2.60
C GLY A 192 -1.75 -28.38 2.99
N SER A 193 -2.05 -29.66 3.17
CA SER A 193 -3.36 -30.05 3.69
C SER A 193 -3.54 -29.57 5.13
N LYS A 194 -4.78 -29.29 5.56
CA LYS A 194 -5.10 -28.88 6.93
C LYS A 194 -4.44 -29.78 7.98
N ARG A 195 -4.51 -31.10 7.77
CA ARG A 195 -3.90 -32.10 8.66
C ARG A 195 -2.39 -31.97 8.72
N ARG A 196 -1.71 -31.80 7.57
CA ARG A 196 -0.24 -31.67 7.53
C ARG A 196 0.21 -30.39 8.22
N VAL A 197 -0.49 -29.30 7.97
CA VAL A 197 -0.11 -28.01 8.55
C VAL A 197 -0.38 -27.97 10.05
N ALA A 198 -1.45 -28.60 10.54
CA ALA A 198 -1.67 -28.75 11.98
C ALA A 198 -0.49 -29.42 12.68
N ILE A 199 0.05 -30.51 12.10
CA ILE A 199 1.23 -31.20 12.64
C ILE A 199 2.45 -30.27 12.70
N VAL A 200 2.68 -29.47 11.64
CA VAL A 200 3.79 -28.51 11.61
C VAL A 200 3.61 -27.44 12.69
N LYS A 201 2.40 -26.86 12.82
CA LYS A 201 2.10 -25.87 13.86
C LYS A 201 2.32 -26.44 15.26
N ASP A 202 1.83 -27.65 15.55
CA ASP A 202 2.01 -28.30 16.85
C ASP A 202 3.49 -28.61 17.17
N GLN A 203 4.31 -28.90 16.15
CA GLN A 203 5.76 -29.07 16.32
C GLN A 203 6.47 -27.76 16.65
N LEU A 204 6.08 -26.67 15.99
CA LEU A 204 6.65 -25.34 16.21
C LEU A 204 6.22 -24.75 17.56
N GLU A 205 4.98 -24.98 17.98
CA GLU A 205 4.49 -24.61 19.30
C GLU A 205 5.30 -25.29 20.42
N LYS A 206 5.61 -26.59 20.27
CA LYS A 206 6.48 -27.32 21.20
C LYS A 206 7.91 -26.80 21.24
N LYS A 207 8.36 -26.08 20.22
CA LYS A 207 9.66 -25.40 20.18
C LYS A 207 9.62 -24.01 20.82
N GLY A 208 8.44 -23.54 21.25
CA GLY A 208 8.26 -22.26 21.94
C GLY A 208 7.73 -21.12 21.08
N ILE A 209 7.29 -21.38 19.84
CA ILE A 209 6.63 -20.36 19.01
C ILE A 209 5.19 -20.17 19.53
N ASP A 210 4.76 -18.92 19.67
CA ASP A 210 3.42 -18.57 20.14
C ASP A 210 2.34 -19.15 19.21
N ARG A 211 1.29 -19.72 19.82
CA ARG A 211 0.14 -20.25 19.11
C ARG A 211 -0.58 -19.14 18.33
N GLU A 212 -0.65 -17.93 18.87
CA GLU A 212 -1.31 -16.81 18.21
C GLU A 212 -0.64 -16.45 16.88
N ASP A 213 0.69 -16.44 16.84
CA ASP A 213 1.44 -16.16 15.61
C ASP A 213 1.28 -17.29 14.58
N LEU A 214 1.25 -18.54 15.04
CA LEU A 214 0.98 -19.70 14.17
C LEU A 214 -0.44 -19.67 13.61
N GLU A 215 -1.44 -19.17 14.35
CA GLU A 215 -2.83 -19.09 13.90
C GLU A 215 -3.05 -18.05 12.80
N ARG A 216 -2.20 -17.01 12.71
CA ARG A 216 -2.21 -16.03 11.63
C ARG A 216 -1.78 -16.59 10.26
N VAL A 217 -1.18 -17.78 10.23
CA VAL A 217 -0.73 -18.43 8.98
C VAL A 217 -1.91 -18.98 8.19
N HIS A 218 -2.08 -18.51 6.95
CA HIS A 218 -3.08 -18.97 6.00
C HIS A 218 -2.77 -20.38 5.50
N THR A 219 -3.65 -21.33 5.81
CA THR A 219 -3.49 -22.74 5.45
C THR A 219 -4.82 -23.49 5.29
N PRO A 220 -5.00 -24.27 4.20
CA PRO A 220 -4.18 -24.28 3.00
C PRO A 220 -4.19 -22.89 2.35
N ILE A 221 -3.06 -22.45 1.83
CA ILE A 221 -2.94 -21.17 1.13
C ILE A 221 -3.92 -21.08 -0.06
N GLY A 222 -4.50 -19.90 -0.27
CA GLY A 222 -5.32 -19.58 -1.42
C GLY A 222 -6.83 -19.80 -1.22
N LEU A 223 -7.63 -19.08 -2.01
CA LEU A 223 -9.09 -19.19 -1.99
C LEU A 223 -9.57 -20.55 -2.50
N LYS A 224 -10.69 -21.03 -1.94
CA LYS A 224 -11.29 -22.34 -2.29
C LYS A 224 -12.05 -22.29 -3.61
N ILE A 225 -11.32 -22.20 -4.72
CA ILE A 225 -11.85 -22.12 -6.09
C ILE A 225 -11.78 -23.45 -6.84
N LYS A 226 -11.49 -24.56 -6.14
CA LYS A 226 -11.28 -25.90 -6.72
C LYS A 226 -10.15 -25.94 -7.78
N ALA A 227 -9.08 -25.21 -7.52
CA ALA A 227 -7.90 -25.19 -8.39
C ALA A 227 -7.20 -26.56 -8.44
N GLU A 228 -6.76 -26.97 -9.64
CA GLU A 228 -6.07 -28.24 -9.86
C GLU A 228 -4.70 -28.04 -10.52
N THR A 229 -4.60 -27.13 -11.48
CA THR A 229 -3.35 -26.84 -12.20
C THR A 229 -2.46 -25.85 -11.43
N PRO A 230 -1.13 -25.83 -11.68
CA PRO A 230 -0.25 -24.85 -11.07
C PRO A 230 -0.68 -23.39 -11.27
N GLU A 231 -1.22 -23.07 -12.45
CA GLU A 231 -1.72 -21.76 -12.83
C GLU A 231 -2.97 -21.39 -12.04
N GLU A 232 -3.94 -22.31 -11.92
CA GLU A 232 -5.16 -22.09 -11.11
C GLU A 232 -4.82 -21.95 -9.62
N ILE A 233 -3.87 -22.75 -9.13
CA ILE A 233 -3.39 -22.66 -7.73
C ILE A 233 -2.74 -21.28 -7.52
N ALA A 234 -1.93 -20.81 -8.46
CA ALA A 234 -1.35 -19.48 -8.39
C ALA A 234 -2.42 -18.37 -8.40
N VAL A 235 -3.48 -18.50 -9.20
CA VAL A 235 -4.64 -17.59 -9.17
C VAL A 235 -5.33 -17.62 -7.81
N SER A 236 -5.55 -18.82 -7.24
CA SER A 236 -6.13 -19.01 -5.91
C SER A 236 -5.31 -18.31 -4.81
N ILE A 237 -3.99 -18.47 -4.83
CA ILE A 237 -3.05 -17.82 -3.91
C ILE A 237 -3.11 -16.30 -4.06
N MET A 238 -2.96 -15.80 -5.29
CA MET A 238 -2.95 -14.35 -5.52
C MET A 238 -4.30 -13.70 -5.22
N ALA A 239 -5.41 -14.41 -5.42
CA ALA A 239 -6.75 -13.93 -5.05
C ALA A 239 -6.88 -13.77 -3.51
N GLU A 240 -6.37 -14.72 -2.72
CA GLU A 240 -6.33 -14.59 -1.25
C GLU A 240 -5.42 -13.44 -0.83
N ILE A 241 -4.24 -13.31 -1.44
CA ILE A 241 -3.33 -12.18 -1.20
C ILE A 241 -4.01 -10.84 -1.50
N ILE A 242 -4.76 -10.73 -2.61
CA ILE A 242 -5.53 -9.52 -2.96
C ILE A 242 -6.61 -9.25 -1.91
N GLU A 243 -7.35 -10.28 -1.48
CA GLU A 243 -8.39 -10.18 -0.45
C GLU A 243 -7.81 -9.63 0.86
N VAL A 244 -6.71 -10.23 1.35
CA VAL A 244 -6.03 -9.77 2.57
C VAL A 244 -5.46 -8.37 2.37
N LYS A 245 -4.78 -8.08 1.25
CA LYS A 245 -4.19 -6.77 0.95
C LYS A 245 -5.21 -5.66 0.96
N ASN A 246 -6.40 -5.93 0.42
CA ASN A 246 -7.48 -4.95 0.33
C ASN A 246 -8.36 -4.87 1.58
N SER A 247 -8.31 -5.90 2.44
CA SER A 247 -8.99 -5.94 3.74
C SER A 247 -8.16 -5.33 4.88
N ARG A 248 -6.83 -5.34 4.77
CA ARG A 248 -5.94 -4.66 5.73
C ARG A 248 -6.19 -3.15 5.70
N GLU A 249 -5.84 -2.51 6.81
CA GLU A 249 -5.87 -1.05 6.89
C GLU A 249 -5.02 -0.46 5.77
N LYS A 250 -5.67 0.23 4.84
CA LYS A 250 -5.02 0.68 3.62
C LYS A 250 -3.92 1.67 3.96
N ALA A 251 -2.70 1.28 3.60
CA ALA A 251 -1.65 2.25 3.43
C ALA A 251 -1.98 3.09 2.21
N GLY A 252 -1.89 4.41 2.35
CA GLY A 252 -1.56 5.25 1.21
C GLY A 252 -0.20 4.80 0.67
N GLY A 253 0.08 5.03 -0.58
CA GLY A 253 1.36 4.58 -1.14
C GLY A 253 1.52 5.09 -2.55
N TYR A 254 2.74 4.98 -3.02
CA TYR A 254 3.10 5.41 -4.36
C TYR A 254 3.38 4.14 -5.17
N SER A 255 2.72 3.99 -6.32
CA SER A 255 3.18 2.99 -7.28
C SER A 255 4.61 3.32 -7.71
N LYS A 256 5.33 2.34 -8.26
CA LYS A 256 6.71 2.58 -8.74
C LYS A 256 6.76 3.78 -9.70
N GLU A 257 5.88 3.79 -10.70
CA GLU A 257 5.79 4.89 -11.68
C GLU A 257 5.42 6.23 -11.04
N LEU A 258 4.49 6.23 -10.08
CA LEU A 258 4.09 7.45 -9.37
C LEU A 258 5.27 7.96 -8.53
N SER A 259 6.01 7.07 -7.86
CA SER A 259 7.19 7.42 -7.07
C SER A 259 8.28 8.04 -7.94
N GLU A 260 8.56 7.46 -9.10
CA GLU A 260 9.53 7.97 -10.06
C GLU A 260 9.18 9.41 -10.46
N LYS A 261 7.95 9.67 -10.92
CA LYS A 261 7.51 11.01 -11.35
C LYS A 261 7.32 12.00 -10.20
N LEU A 262 6.90 11.52 -9.03
CA LEU A 262 6.72 12.37 -7.84
C LEU A 262 8.07 12.86 -7.31
N PHE A 263 9.07 11.98 -7.26
CA PHE A 263 10.38 12.23 -6.68
C PHE A 263 11.50 12.47 -7.71
N GLU A 264 11.14 12.68 -8.97
CA GLU A 264 12.06 13.08 -10.05
C GLU A 264 12.77 14.38 -9.65
N LYS A 265 14.11 14.33 -9.59
CA LYS A 265 14.93 15.50 -9.30
C LYS A 265 14.98 16.42 -10.52
N LYS A 266 15.04 17.72 -10.29
CA LYS A 266 15.59 18.67 -11.27
C LYS A 266 16.97 18.14 -11.67
N ASN A 267 17.18 17.84 -12.94
CA ASN A 267 18.50 17.50 -13.45
C ASN A 267 19.40 18.74 -13.28
N ASP A 268 20.14 18.80 -12.17
CA ASP A 268 21.27 19.71 -11.96
C ASP A 268 22.52 19.26 -12.73
N THR A 269 22.34 18.65 -13.90
CA THR A 269 23.44 18.43 -14.85
C THR A 269 23.62 19.70 -15.66
N LYS A 270 24.77 20.36 -15.44
CA LYS A 270 25.19 21.66 -15.97
C LYS A 270 25.11 21.90 -17.48
N GLU A 271 24.60 20.99 -18.32
CA GLU A 271 24.70 21.11 -19.78
C GLU A 271 23.52 20.56 -20.60
N SER A 272 22.38 20.24 -19.99
CA SER A 272 21.15 19.90 -20.73
C SER A 272 20.12 21.03 -20.61
N PHE A 273 19.57 21.46 -21.74
CA PHE A 273 18.49 22.45 -21.87
C PHE A 273 17.53 22.38 -20.67
N LYS A 274 17.39 23.50 -19.93
CA LYS A 274 16.42 23.65 -18.84
C LYS A 274 15.01 23.51 -19.42
N GLU A 275 14.52 22.29 -19.57
CA GLU A 275 13.09 22.07 -19.68
C GLU A 275 12.46 22.66 -18.40
N PRO A 276 11.44 23.54 -18.52
CA PRO A 276 10.73 24.03 -17.36
C PRO A 276 10.27 22.84 -16.53
N SER A 277 10.52 22.86 -15.22
CA SER A 277 9.94 21.84 -14.33
C SER A 277 8.43 21.93 -14.46
N LEU A 278 7.83 20.94 -15.14
CA LEU A 278 6.39 20.88 -15.34
C LEU A 278 5.73 20.85 -13.97
N LYS A 279 4.77 21.75 -13.75
CA LYS A 279 3.97 21.72 -12.54
C LYS A 279 3.22 20.39 -12.48
N LYS A 280 3.01 19.89 -11.28
CA LYS A 280 2.21 18.68 -11.07
C LYS A 280 1.28 18.85 -9.88
N VAL A 281 0.16 18.15 -9.92
CA VAL A 281 -0.80 18.08 -8.82
C VAL A 281 -0.98 16.63 -8.43
N LEU A 282 -0.77 16.32 -7.15
CA LEU A 282 -1.10 15.03 -6.59
C LEU A 282 -2.54 15.06 -6.07
N ALA A 283 -3.38 14.20 -6.64
CA ALA A 283 -4.73 13.93 -6.16
C ALA A 283 -4.73 12.70 -5.26
N THR A 284 -5.32 12.80 -4.06
CA THR A 284 -5.49 11.69 -3.13
C THR A 284 -6.94 11.62 -2.66
N ILE A 285 -7.60 10.46 -2.76
CA ILE A 285 -8.93 10.28 -2.16
C ILE A 285 -8.78 10.28 -0.63
N VAL A 286 -9.37 11.26 0.04
CA VAL A 286 -9.31 11.39 1.51
C VAL A 286 -10.61 10.95 2.18
N SER A 287 -11.74 10.97 1.46
CA SER A 287 -13.02 10.48 1.96
C SER A 287 -13.82 9.79 0.87
N ARG A 288 -14.63 8.81 1.26
CA ARG A 288 -15.59 8.11 0.39
C ARG A 288 -16.87 7.80 1.17
N LYS A 289 -18.01 8.09 0.57
CA LYS A 289 -19.34 7.61 0.98
C LYS A 289 -20.00 6.87 -0.18
N GLY A 290 -20.71 5.78 0.11
CA GLY A 290 -21.42 5.00 -0.90
C GLY A 290 -20.54 4.22 -1.88
N SER A 291 -21.11 3.89 -3.04
CA SER A 291 -20.50 3.06 -4.07
C SER A 291 -19.61 3.87 -5.00
N ALA A 292 -18.46 4.35 -4.49
CA ALA A 292 -17.43 4.99 -5.30
C ALA A 292 -16.40 3.98 -5.87
N PRO A 293 -15.68 4.31 -6.95
CA PRO A 293 -14.84 3.33 -7.68
C PRO A 293 -13.57 2.89 -6.95
N ARG A 294 -12.90 3.80 -6.22
CA ARG A 294 -11.65 3.50 -5.48
C ARG A 294 -11.79 3.77 -3.99
N SER A 295 -10.73 3.51 -3.24
CA SER A 295 -10.70 3.65 -1.79
C SER A 295 -9.90 4.86 -1.34
N VAL A 296 -10.13 5.27 -0.09
CA VAL A 296 -9.30 6.28 0.59
C VAL A 296 -7.83 5.89 0.55
N GLY A 297 -6.95 6.87 0.29
CA GLY A 297 -5.51 6.71 0.11
C GLY A 297 -5.07 6.45 -1.34
N THR A 298 -6.01 6.17 -2.27
CA THR A 298 -5.67 6.05 -3.70
C THR A 298 -5.22 7.39 -4.26
N LYS A 299 -4.12 7.36 -5.04
CA LYS A 299 -3.45 8.54 -5.58
C LYS A 299 -3.42 8.55 -7.10
N MET A 300 -3.44 9.75 -7.67
CA MET A 300 -3.26 10.04 -9.09
C MET A 300 -2.41 11.30 -9.21
N LEU A 301 -1.36 11.26 -10.03
CA LEU A 301 -0.52 12.41 -10.34
C LEU A 301 -0.98 13.00 -11.69
N ILE A 302 -1.23 14.30 -11.73
CA ILE A 302 -1.63 15.04 -12.92
C ILE A 302 -0.50 16.00 -13.29
N MET A 303 -0.03 15.93 -14.53
CA MET A 303 1.03 16.78 -15.06
C MET A 303 0.44 18.00 -15.80
N GLU A 304 1.21 19.08 -15.93
CA GLU A 304 0.80 20.30 -16.64
C GLU A 304 0.45 20.08 -18.13
N ASP A 305 1.04 19.06 -18.76
CA ASP A 305 0.73 18.64 -20.14
C ASP A 305 -0.57 17.82 -20.26
N GLY A 306 -1.24 17.55 -19.14
CA GLY A 306 -2.48 16.77 -19.06
C GLY A 306 -2.26 15.25 -18.94
N SER A 307 -1.02 14.77 -18.98
CA SER A 307 -0.72 13.35 -18.73
C SER A 307 -0.98 12.98 -17.27
N ILE A 308 -1.38 11.72 -17.05
CA ILE A 308 -1.71 11.19 -15.72
C ILE A 308 -0.87 9.97 -15.37
N THR A 309 -0.66 9.74 -14.07
CA THR A 309 -0.05 8.52 -13.53
C THR A 309 -0.84 8.03 -12.33
N GLY A 310 -1.29 6.78 -12.39
CA GLY A 310 -2.29 6.27 -11.46
C GLY A 310 -3.72 6.69 -11.85
N THR A 311 -4.69 6.26 -11.05
CA THR A 311 -6.12 6.46 -11.30
C THR A 311 -6.86 6.49 -9.97
N ILE A 312 -7.80 7.42 -9.81
CA ILE A 312 -8.70 7.51 -8.65
C ILE A 312 -10.09 6.92 -8.95
N GLY A 313 -10.31 6.35 -10.13
CA GLY A 313 -11.47 5.51 -10.39
C GLY A 313 -12.13 5.61 -11.76
N GLY A 314 -11.56 6.37 -12.69
CA GLY A 314 -12.15 6.59 -14.03
C GLY A 314 -13.35 7.55 -14.02
N GLY A 315 -13.80 7.90 -15.22
CA GLY A 315 -15.08 8.59 -15.46
C GLY A 315 -15.13 10.05 -15.00
N CYS A 316 -16.32 10.48 -14.57
CA CYS A 316 -16.61 11.87 -14.18
C CYS A 316 -15.71 12.41 -13.06
N VAL A 317 -15.37 11.57 -12.08
CA VAL A 317 -14.47 11.94 -10.96
C VAL A 317 -13.10 12.36 -11.46
N GLU A 318 -12.51 11.61 -12.38
CA GLU A 318 -11.19 11.93 -12.92
C GLU A 318 -11.24 13.20 -13.76
N SER A 319 -12.26 13.36 -14.60
CA SER A 319 -12.44 14.56 -15.43
C SER A 319 -12.52 15.83 -14.57
N GLU A 320 -13.37 15.86 -13.53
CA GLU A 320 -13.53 17.02 -12.66
C GLU A 320 -12.25 17.34 -11.87
N VAL A 321 -11.59 16.30 -11.35
CA VAL A 321 -10.32 16.44 -10.62
C VAL A 321 -9.22 16.96 -11.54
N MET A 322 -9.11 16.46 -12.78
CA MET A 322 -8.14 16.91 -13.77
C MET A 322 -8.36 18.38 -14.15
N GLN A 323 -9.61 18.79 -14.40
CA GLN A 323 -9.92 20.19 -14.70
C GLN A 323 -9.49 21.13 -13.57
N LYS A 324 -9.81 20.78 -12.32
CA LYS A 324 -9.41 21.55 -11.14
C LYS A 324 -7.89 21.59 -10.97
N ALA A 325 -7.20 20.47 -11.18
CA ALA A 325 -5.74 20.39 -11.12
C ALA A 325 -5.06 21.28 -12.17
N LEU A 326 -5.50 21.21 -13.43
CA LEU A 326 -4.96 22.05 -14.52
C LEU A 326 -5.20 23.55 -14.25
N LEU A 327 -6.37 23.90 -13.69
CA LEU A 327 -6.65 25.28 -13.29
C LEU A 327 -5.75 25.76 -12.15
N MET A 328 -5.49 24.92 -11.13
CA MET A 328 -4.52 25.24 -10.06
C MET A 328 -3.14 25.54 -10.65
N MET A 329 -2.65 24.65 -11.51
CA MET A 329 -1.31 24.80 -12.12
C MET A 329 -1.22 26.07 -12.97
N ARG A 330 -2.26 26.35 -13.76
CA ARG A 330 -2.33 27.56 -14.61
C ARG A 330 -2.35 28.84 -13.79
N LYS A 331 -3.11 28.89 -12.69
CA LYS A 331 -3.22 30.07 -11.82
C LYS A 331 -2.02 30.22 -10.87
N GLY A 332 -1.38 29.11 -10.50
CA GLY A 332 -0.37 29.06 -9.44
C GLY A 332 -0.96 29.09 -8.03
N GLU A 333 -2.29 29.18 -7.89
CA GLU A 333 -3.00 29.18 -6.62
C GLU A 333 -4.43 28.62 -6.74
N PRO A 334 -4.99 28.02 -5.67
CA PRO A 334 -4.29 27.68 -4.43
C PRO A 334 -3.31 26.51 -4.62
N VAL A 335 -2.30 26.40 -3.74
CA VAL A 335 -1.35 25.27 -3.73
C VAL A 335 -1.95 23.99 -3.12
N PHE A 336 -3.07 24.12 -2.41
CA PHE A 336 -3.81 23.04 -1.77
C PHE A 336 -5.30 23.29 -1.90
N GLN A 337 -6.10 22.25 -2.22
CA GLN A 337 -7.55 22.33 -2.13
C GLN A 337 -8.20 20.96 -1.92
N LEU A 338 -9.41 20.97 -1.35
CA LEU A 338 -10.30 19.81 -1.32
C LEU A 338 -11.33 19.92 -2.45
N CYS A 339 -11.43 18.85 -3.24
CA CYS A 339 -12.43 18.70 -4.27
C CYS A 339 -13.45 17.64 -3.82
N LYS A 340 -14.70 18.04 -3.58
CA LYS A 340 -15.81 17.10 -3.38
C LYS A 340 -16.45 16.82 -4.73
N VAL A 341 -16.52 15.55 -5.11
CA VAL A 341 -17.22 15.07 -6.31
C VAL A 341 -18.41 14.23 -5.87
N ASP A 342 -19.60 14.61 -6.32
CA ASP A 342 -20.85 13.93 -6.00
C ASP A 342 -21.38 13.22 -7.25
N MET A 343 -21.22 11.90 -7.29
CA MET A 343 -21.70 11.10 -8.41
C MET A 343 -23.17 10.69 -8.23
N THR A 344 -23.84 11.16 -7.18
CA THR A 344 -25.27 10.88 -6.96
C THR A 344 -26.17 11.92 -7.61
N ALA A 345 -25.64 13.12 -7.85
CA ALA A 345 -26.41 14.27 -8.30
C ALA A 345 -26.47 14.42 -9.82
N ASP A 346 -25.45 13.98 -10.57
CA ASP A 346 -25.24 14.51 -11.93
C ASP A 346 -25.57 13.59 -13.12
N ASP A 347 -25.78 12.26 -13.03
CA ASP A 347 -26.01 11.46 -14.27
C ASP A 347 -26.84 10.17 -14.10
N ALA A 348 -27.96 10.22 -13.37
CA ALA A 348 -28.89 9.08 -13.36
C ALA A 348 -29.51 8.79 -14.75
N GLU A 349 -29.41 9.69 -15.73
CA GLU A 349 -30.16 9.60 -16.98
C GLU A 349 -29.35 9.47 -18.29
N GLU A 350 -28.03 9.75 -18.38
CA GLU A 350 -27.36 9.77 -19.70
C GLU A 350 -26.15 8.82 -19.95
N GLU A 351 -25.41 8.31 -18.95
CA GLU A 351 -24.20 7.49 -19.24
C GLU A 351 -24.18 6.03 -18.71
N GLY A 352 -25.26 5.52 -18.11
CA GLY A 352 -25.49 4.07 -17.94
C GLY A 352 -24.52 3.28 -17.04
N MET A 353 -23.52 3.90 -16.41
CA MET A 353 -22.58 3.28 -15.46
C MET A 353 -22.19 4.24 -14.33
N VAL A 354 -23.13 4.56 -13.44
CA VAL A 354 -22.85 5.50 -12.32
C VAL A 354 -22.47 4.74 -11.05
N CYS A 355 -21.24 4.98 -10.59
CA CYS A 355 -20.83 4.70 -9.22
C CYS A 355 -21.57 5.67 -8.28
N GLY A 356 -22.70 5.29 -7.70
CA GLY A 356 -23.56 6.16 -6.87
C GLY A 356 -22.98 6.54 -5.48
N GLY A 357 -21.81 7.17 -5.45
CA GLY A 357 -21.13 7.58 -4.23
C GLY A 357 -20.63 9.02 -4.26
N VAL A 358 -20.12 9.48 -3.12
CA VAL A 358 -19.49 10.79 -2.97
C VAL A 358 -18.04 10.59 -2.55
N VAL A 359 -17.12 11.29 -3.21
CA VAL A 359 -15.70 11.27 -2.85
C VAL A 359 -15.20 12.67 -2.54
N GLU A 360 -14.28 12.76 -1.60
CA GLU A 360 -13.50 13.96 -1.34
C GLU A 360 -12.04 13.67 -1.71
N VAL A 361 -11.49 14.50 -2.58
CA VAL A 361 -10.17 14.36 -3.17
C VAL A 361 -9.33 15.56 -2.76
N MET A 362 -8.23 15.29 -2.07
CA MET A 362 -7.22 16.28 -1.72
C MET A 362 -6.30 16.51 -2.93
N LEU A 363 -6.15 17.77 -3.33
CA LEU A 363 -5.29 18.20 -4.43
C LEU A 363 -4.12 19.03 -3.87
N GLU A 364 -2.91 18.61 -4.20
CA GLU A 364 -1.67 19.22 -3.73
C GLU A 364 -0.80 19.57 -4.92
N MET A 365 -0.53 20.87 -5.13
CA MET A 365 0.41 21.31 -6.16
C MET A 365 1.84 21.14 -5.64
N ILE A 366 2.67 20.47 -6.43
CA ILE A 366 4.07 20.11 -6.11
C ILE A 366 4.99 20.82 -7.10
#